data_AF-A0A0R3SEW1-F1
#
_entry.id   AF-A0A0R3SEW1-F1
#
_cell.length_a   1.000
_cell.length_b   1.000
_cell.length_c   1.000
_cell.angle_alpha   90.00
_cell.angle_beta   90.00
_cell.angle_gamma   90.00
#
_symmetry.space_group_name_H-M   'P 1'
#
loop_
_entity.id
_entity.type
_entity.pdbx_description
1 polymer ?
#
loop_
_entity_poly.entity_id
_entity_poly.type
_entity_poly.pdbx_seq_one_letter_code
_entity_poly.pdbx_strand_id
1 'polypeptide(L)'
;MAIKQCYLDIIGNAKPDIFQKEAFISLSVVVVITKIVLASWDPLSWSQTQRLVSVVQSFATLWPTVSADSKATQRLFEAVLQRMEATIQADIFIPLYSKQLMSDPQIPARQFFDRQMNVAMKLLSNLLKWHDLLAPAALKHLVFTCLVNRYILIGLASIMTNASDDISSSLAVWESVANRLKAIAINLPHQWLIDPEDIQLTQLRRFTSQLIDRLKPYEGSVASVETKEQAKLTPVLKKLRQIYDRLLAKLSST
;
A
#
# COMPACT_ATOMS: atom_id res chain seq x y z
N MET A 1 0.69 28.12 4.92
CA MET A 1 1.74 29.17 4.68
C MET A 1 1.79 30.19 5.81
N ALA A 2 0.67 30.80 6.22
CA ALA A 2 0.66 31.84 7.27
C ALA A 2 1.25 31.42 8.62
N ILE A 3 0.99 30.21 9.11
CA ILE A 3 1.53 29.73 10.41
C ILE A 3 3.05 29.53 10.34
N LYS A 4 3.57 29.02 9.21
CA LYS A 4 5.01 28.81 9.02
C LYS A 4 5.76 30.13 8.94
N GLN A 5 5.16 31.14 8.28
CA GLN A 5 5.73 32.48 8.21
C GLN A 5 5.69 33.16 9.58
N CYS A 6 4.56 33.11 10.29
CA CYS A 6 4.43 33.66 11.63
C CYS A 6 5.41 33.00 12.63
N TYR A 7 5.61 31.69 12.52
CA TYR A 7 6.59 30.96 13.33
C TYR A 7 8.04 31.34 12.99
N LEU A 8 8.37 31.49 11.70
CA LEU A 8 9.69 31.95 11.24
C LEU A 8 9.97 33.40 11.66
N ASP A 9 8.96 34.28 11.69
CA ASP A 9 9.08 35.67 12.13
C ASP A 9 9.25 35.78 13.67
N ILE A 10 8.62 34.87 14.43
CA ILE A 10 8.83 34.74 15.89
C ILE A 10 10.24 34.23 16.18
N ILE A 11 10.67 33.21 15.44
CA ILE A 11 12.03 32.68 15.47
C ILE A 11 13.04 33.79 15.14
N GLY A 12 12.91 34.50 14.03
CA GLY A 12 13.86 35.56 13.63
C GLY A 12 14.11 36.63 14.69
N ASN A 13 13.17 36.82 15.63
CA ASN A 13 13.25 37.79 16.72
C ASN A 13 13.46 37.19 18.13
N ALA A 14 13.50 35.87 18.29
CA ALA A 14 13.61 35.23 19.61
C ALA A 14 15.05 35.23 20.15
N LYS A 15 15.20 35.42 21.46
CA LYS A 15 16.51 35.39 22.14
C LYS A 15 17.12 33.98 22.06
N PRO A 16 18.46 33.84 21.95
CA PRO A 16 19.16 32.55 21.81
C PRO A 16 18.74 31.49 22.85
N ASP A 17 18.46 31.91 24.09
CA ASP A 17 18.07 31.02 25.19
C ASP A 17 16.67 30.42 25.02
N ILE A 18 15.74 31.15 24.40
CA ILE A 18 14.36 30.69 24.14
C ILE A 18 14.38 29.62 23.06
N PHE A 19 15.15 29.87 22.01
CA PHE A 19 15.41 28.92 20.93
C PHE A 19 16.00 27.60 21.41
N GLN A 20 17.01 27.65 22.27
CA GLN A 20 17.61 26.43 22.82
C GLN A 20 16.60 25.62 23.64
N LYS A 21 15.70 26.27 24.39
CA LYS A 21 14.64 25.60 25.16
C LYS A 21 13.61 24.94 24.25
N GLU A 22 13.15 25.65 23.22
CA GLU A 22 12.20 25.13 22.23
C GLU A 22 12.78 23.94 21.42
N ALA A 23 14.05 24.04 21.04
CA ALA A 23 14.78 22.96 20.41
C ALA A 23 14.91 21.73 21.34
N PHE A 24 15.17 21.95 22.62
CA PHE A 24 15.28 20.87 23.60
C PHE A 24 13.93 20.16 23.85
N ILE A 25 12.84 20.93 23.97
CA ILE A 25 11.49 20.37 24.16
C ILE A 25 11.07 19.55 22.95
N SER A 26 11.23 20.08 21.74
CA SER A 26 10.88 19.35 20.51
C SER A 26 11.67 18.05 20.37
N LEU A 27 12.97 18.05 20.68
CA LEU A 27 13.80 16.84 20.68
C LEU A 27 13.34 15.81 21.73
N SER A 28 12.99 16.27 22.93
CA SER A 28 12.49 15.41 24.00
C SER A 28 11.17 14.74 23.61
N VAL A 29 10.28 15.47 22.93
CA VAL A 29 9.02 14.92 22.43
C VAL A 29 9.26 13.86 21.36
N VAL A 30 10.17 14.10 20.40
CA VAL A 30 10.53 13.09 19.38
C VAL A 30 10.98 11.79 20.05
N VAL A 31 11.85 11.87 21.07
CA VAL A 31 12.30 10.70 21.84
C VAL A 31 11.14 9.96 22.52
N VAL A 32 10.17 10.68 23.07
CA VAL A 32 8.97 10.09 23.68
C VAL A 32 8.11 9.40 22.62
N ILE A 33 7.89 10.03 21.47
CA ILE A 33 7.15 9.42 20.35
C ILE A 33 7.85 8.13 19.90
N THR A 34 9.19 8.14 19.77
CA THR A 34 9.97 6.93 19.44
C THR A 34 9.70 5.79 20.43
N LYS A 35 9.67 6.10 21.75
CA LYS A 35 9.34 5.08 22.77
C LYS A 35 7.93 4.55 22.62
N ILE A 36 6.95 5.41 22.33
CA ILE A 36 5.54 5.02 22.10
C ILE A 36 5.43 4.10 20.88
N VAL A 37 6.12 4.44 19.78
CA VAL A 37 6.20 3.64 18.56
C VAL A 37 6.70 2.23 18.85
N LEU A 38 7.80 2.12 19.59
CA LEU A 38 8.41 0.82 19.92
C LEU A 38 7.55 0.00 20.90
N ALA A 39 6.94 0.66 21.88
CA ALA A 39 6.24 -0.03 22.96
C ALA A 39 4.80 -0.44 22.62
N SER A 40 4.09 0.38 21.84
CA SER A 40 2.62 0.32 21.82
C SER A 40 1.95 0.59 20.49
N TRP A 41 2.64 1.19 19.52
CA TRP A 41 2.03 1.41 18.21
C TRP A 41 1.78 0.08 17.50
N ASP A 42 0.54 -0.09 17.06
CA ASP A 42 0.08 -1.17 16.20
C ASP A 42 -0.09 -0.66 14.75
N PRO A 43 0.78 -1.07 13.81
CA PRO A 43 0.65 -0.72 12.39
C PRO A 43 -0.62 -1.27 11.71
N LEU A 44 -1.29 -2.29 12.26
CA LEU A 44 -2.60 -2.75 11.78
C LEU A 44 -3.75 -1.84 12.24
N SER A 45 -3.54 -1.03 13.27
CA SER A 45 -4.55 -0.08 13.74
C SER A 45 -4.56 1.18 12.88
N TRP A 46 -5.65 1.36 12.12
CA TRP A 46 -5.86 2.53 11.28
C TRP A 46 -5.89 3.83 12.11
N SER A 47 -6.58 3.82 13.25
CA SER A 47 -6.74 5.02 14.08
C SER A 47 -5.44 5.42 14.79
N GLN A 48 -4.62 4.44 15.21
CA GLN A 48 -3.31 4.74 15.77
C GLN A 48 -2.37 5.24 14.68
N THR A 49 -2.31 4.56 13.53
CA THR A 49 -1.46 4.97 12.40
C THR A 49 -1.79 6.37 11.93
N GLN A 50 -3.07 6.71 11.74
CA GLN A 50 -3.47 8.03 11.29
C GLN A 50 -3.10 9.13 12.30
N ARG A 51 -3.33 8.89 13.60
CA ARG A 51 -2.96 9.86 14.64
C ARG A 51 -1.45 10.05 14.72
N LEU A 52 -0.69 8.96 14.67
CA LEU A 52 0.77 9.01 14.72
C LEU A 52 1.35 9.75 13.51
N VAL A 53 0.90 9.44 12.28
CA VAL A 53 1.30 10.15 11.07
C VAL A 53 1.00 11.64 11.19
N SER A 54 -0.21 12.01 11.64
CA SER A 54 -0.59 13.41 11.81
C SER A 54 0.31 14.13 12.82
N VAL A 55 0.60 13.50 13.96
CA VAL A 55 1.49 14.09 14.97
C VAL A 55 2.88 14.29 14.37
N VAL A 56 3.47 13.26 13.77
CA VAL A 56 4.82 13.34 13.21
C VAL A 56 4.90 14.37 12.07
N GLN A 57 3.86 14.47 11.23
CA GLN A 57 3.78 15.48 10.18
C GLN A 57 3.66 16.90 10.72
N SER A 58 2.86 17.11 11.77
CA SER A 58 2.80 18.41 12.47
C SER A 58 4.17 18.77 13.06
N PHE A 59 4.89 17.80 13.62
CA PHE A 59 6.23 18.03 14.15
C PHE A 59 7.23 18.41 13.05
N ALA A 60 7.26 17.67 11.95
CA ALA A 60 8.13 17.94 10.80
C ALA A 60 7.84 19.29 10.12
N THR A 61 6.61 19.79 10.20
CA THR A 61 6.22 21.06 9.58
C THR A 61 6.42 22.28 10.48
N LEU A 62 6.22 22.13 11.78
CA LEU A 62 6.28 23.23 12.76
C LEU A 62 7.68 23.39 13.36
N TRP A 63 8.47 22.32 13.49
CA TRP A 63 9.74 22.36 14.23
C TRP A 63 10.93 22.03 13.33
N PRO A 64 11.82 23.00 13.02
CA PRO A 64 13.00 22.76 12.17
C PRO A 64 14.03 21.80 12.78
N THR A 65 13.92 21.51 14.08
CA THR A 65 14.71 20.48 14.78
C THR A 65 14.34 19.05 14.37
N VAL A 66 13.16 18.87 13.78
CA VAL A 66 12.74 17.62 13.13
C VAL A 66 13.22 17.66 11.68
N SER A 67 14.53 17.51 11.51
CA SER A 67 15.19 17.44 10.22
C SER A 67 15.74 16.04 9.95
N ALA A 68 16.05 15.76 8.68
CA ALA A 68 16.68 14.51 8.28
C ALA A 68 18.08 14.31 8.91
N ASP A 69 18.75 15.40 9.30
CA ASP A 69 20.10 15.38 9.90
C ASP A 69 20.05 15.11 11.42
N SER A 70 18.88 15.22 12.03
CA SER A 70 18.71 14.98 13.47
C SER A 70 18.72 13.49 13.77
N LYS A 71 19.69 13.05 14.60
CA LYS A 71 19.77 11.67 15.08
C LYS A 71 18.51 11.20 15.82
N ALA A 72 17.75 12.11 16.44
CA ALA A 72 16.50 11.74 17.10
C ALA A 72 15.40 11.43 16.08
N THR A 73 15.28 12.26 15.04
CA THR A 73 14.33 12.05 13.93
C THR A 73 14.66 10.76 13.17
N GLN A 74 15.95 10.51 12.89
CA GLN A 74 16.39 9.27 12.25
C GLN A 74 15.97 8.05 13.07
N ARG A 75 16.22 8.05 14.38
CA ARG A 75 15.79 6.96 15.28
C ARG A 75 14.28 6.77 15.33
N LEU A 76 13.50 7.86 15.26
CA LEU A 76 12.05 7.77 15.17
C LEU A 76 11.62 7.03 13.90
N PHE A 77 12.15 7.41 12.74
CA PHE A 77 11.79 6.78 11.47
C PHE A 77 12.31 5.35 11.36
N GLU A 78 13.50 5.06 11.89
CA GLU A 78 14.00 3.69 12.03
C GLU A 78 13.07 2.84 12.90
N ALA A 79 12.63 3.34 14.05
CA ALA A 79 11.69 2.64 14.92
C ALA A 79 10.34 2.37 14.23
N VAL A 80 9.85 3.33 13.44
CA VAL A 80 8.63 3.17 12.64
C VAL A 80 8.81 2.06 11.61
N LEU A 81 9.89 2.09 10.82
CA LEU A 81 10.20 1.10 9.80
C LEU A 81 10.37 -0.31 10.41
N GLN A 82 11.12 -0.43 11.51
CA GLN A 82 11.32 -1.69 12.23
C GLN A 82 9.98 -2.24 12.74
N ARG A 83 9.11 -1.39 13.29
CA ARG A 83 7.80 -1.83 13.79
C ARG A 83 6.88 -2.30 12.67
N MET A 84 6.87 -1.60 11.53
CA MET A 84 6.16 -2.02 10.33
C MET A 84 6.65 -3.37 9.83
N GLU A 85 7.97 -3.54 9.69
CA GLU A 85 8.56 -4.79 9.22
C GLU A 85 8.25 -5.96 10.17
N ALA A 86 8.40 -5.76 11.48
CA ALA A 86 8.07 -6.75 12.49
C ALA A 86 6.59 -7.18 12.40
N THR A 87 5.68 -6.23 12.17
CA THR A 87 4.24 -6.52 11.99
C THR A 87 3.99 -7.31 10.71
N ILE A 88 4.66 -6.98 9.61
CA ILE A 88 4.57 -7.75 8.36
C ILE A 88 5.04 -9.19 8.58
N GLN A 89 6.15 -9.38 9.30
CA GLN A 89 6.73 -10.70 9.51
C GLN A 89 5.94 -11.56 10.51
N ALA A 90 5.45 -10.96 11.60
CA ALA A 90 4.79 -11.68 12.69
C ALA A 90 3.28 -11.86 12.48
N ASP A 91 2.60 -10.85 11.93
CA ASP A 91 1.13 -10.78 11.95
C ASP A 91 0.48 -11.04 10.58
N ILE A 92 1.23 -10.93 9.47
CA ILE A 92 0.68 -11.21 8.14
C ILE A 92 0.84 -12.69 7.80
N PHE A 93 -0.31 -13.36 7.68
CA PHE A 93 -0.40 -14.76 7.28
C PHE A 93 -1.54 -14.95 6.29
N ILE A 94 -1.24 -15.35 5.05
CA ILE A 94 -2.26 -15.72 4.05
C ILE A 94 -2.12 -17.21 3.74
N PRO A 95 -3.06 -18.06 4.17
CA PRO A 95 -2.97 -19.50 3.94
C PRO A 95 -3.15 -19.83 2.45
N LEU A 96 -2.43 -20.85 1.98
CA LEU A 96 -2.61 -21.39 0.65
C LEU A 96 -3.41 -22.68 0.75
N TYR A 97 -4.58 -22.71 0.11
CA TYR A 97 -5.49 -23.85 0.15
C TYR A 97 -5.58 -24.54 -1.21
N SER A 98 -6.00 -25.80 -1.20
CA SER A 98 -6.28 -26.58 -2.41
C SER A 98 -7.49 -26.02 -3.17
N LYS A 99 -7.58 -26.38 -4.46
CA LYS A 99 -8.71 -25.99 -5.32
C LYS A 99 -10.07 -26.34 -4.72
N GLN A 100 -10.19 -27.52 -4.11
CA GLN A 100 -11.43 -28.01 -3.48
C GLN A 100 -11.89 -27.13 -2.31
N LEU A 101 -10.97 -26.61 -1.51
CA LEU A 101 -11.30 -25.74 -0.38
C LEU A 101 -11.58 -24.29 -0.82
N MET A 102 -11.15 -23.91 -2.02
CA MET A 102 -11.28 -22.55 -2.56
C MET A 102 -12.44 -22.38 -3.53
N SER A 103 -13.07 -23.47 -3.98
CA SER A 103 -14.16 -23.46 -4.96
C SER A 103 -15.49 -22.97 -4.40
N ASP A 104 -15.76 -23.20 -3.10
CA ASP A 104 -16.98 -22.73 -2.45
C ASP A 104 -16.70 -21.54 -1.51
N PRO A 105 -17.25 -20.35 -1.78
CA PRO A 105 -17.14 -19.16 -0.92
C PRO A 105 -17.65 -19.36 0.51
N GLN A 106 -18.53 -20.31 0.75
CA GLN A 106 -19.14 -20.55 2.06
C GLN A 106 -18.27 -21.40 2.98
N ILE A 107 -17.23 -22.05 2.44
CA ILE A 107 -16.33 -22.88 3.25
C ILE A 107 -15.51 -22.00 4.21
N PRO A 108 -15.35 -22.40 5.49
CA PRO A 108 -14.58 -21.63 6.48
C PRO A 108 -13.14 -21.31 6.04
N ALA A 109 -12.48 -22.23 5.33
CA ALA A 109 -11.14 -22.01 4.78
C ALA A 109 -11.13 -20.81 3.81
N ARG A 110 -12.08 -20.74 2.88
CA ARG A 110 -12.18 -19.63 1.94
C ARG A 110 -12.47 -18.30 2.64
N GLN A 111 -13.38 -18.30 3.61
CA GLN A 111 -13.67 -17.10 4.40
C GLN A 111 -12.46 -16.63 5.21
N PHE A 112 -11.71 -17.55 5.81
CA PHE A 112 -10.51 -17.24 6.56
C PHE A 112 -9.42 -16.66 5.65
N PHE A 113 -9.20 -17.24 4.46
CA PHE A 113 -8.33 -16.66 3.44
C PHE A 113 -8.72 -15.21 3.12
N ASP A 114 -10.00 -14.95 2.85
CA ASP A 114 -10.46 -13.61 2.49
C ASP A 114 -10.28 -12.60 3.64
N ARG A 115 -10.49 -13.03 4.90
CA ARG A 115 -10.17 -12.22 6.08
C ARG A 115 -8.69 -11.88 6.17
N GLN A 116 -7.82 -12.87 6.01
CA GLN A 116 -6.37 -12.66 6.05
C GLN A 116 -5.87 -11.76 4.91
N MET A 117 -6.40 -11.94 3.70
CA MET A 117 -6.13 -11.05 2.57
C MET A 117 -6.57 -9.61 2.88
N ASN A 118 -7.73 -9.42 3.53
CA ASN A 118 -8.19 -8.10 3.96
C ASN A 118 -7.30 -7.47 5.02
N VAL A 119 -6.75 -8.25 5.96
CA VAL A 119 -5.77 -7.78 6.95
C VAL A 119 -4.51 -7.25 6.25
N ALA A 120 -3.97 -8.00 5.28
CA ALA A 120 -2.81 -7.55 4.49
C ALA A 120 -3.09 -6.28 3.69
N MET A 121 -4.26 -6.19 3.05
CA MET A 121 -4.68 -4.98 2.31
C MET A 121 -4.88 -3.77 3.23
N LYS A 122 -5.40 -3.98 4.44
CA LYS A 122 -5.53 -2.92 5.47
C LYS A 122 -4.15 -2.43 5.91
N LEU A 123 -3.21 -3.35 6.16
CA LEU A 123 -1.84 -2.98 6.49
C LEU A 123 -1.21 -2.15 5.38
N LEU A 124 -1.35 -2.57 4.11
CA LEU A 124 -0.88 -1.82 2.96
C LEU A 124 -1.38 -0.37 2.98
N SER A 125 -2.68 -0.15 3.17
CA SER A 125 -3.24 1.21 3.28
C SER A 125 -2.65 2.02 4.44
N ASN A 126 -2.35 1.37 5.58
CA ASN A 126 -1.72 2.04 6.72
C ASN A 126 -0.25 2.38 6.45
N LEU A 127 0.51 1.50 5.80
CA LEU A 127 1.91 1.77 5.40
C LEU A 127 1.99 2.98 4.46
N LEU A 128 1.09 3.05 3.47
CA LEU A 128 1.09 4.13 2.48
C LEU A 128 0.73 5.51 3.05
N LYS A 129 0.16 5.59 4.26
CA LYS A 129 -0.04 6.88 4.96
C LYS A 129 1.28 7.59 5.30
N TRP A 130 2.41 6.88 5.27
CA TRP A 130 3.73 7.42 5.60
C TRP A 130 4.54 7.92 4.40
N HIS A 131 3.97 7.90 3.18
CA HIS A 131 4.73 8.17 1.94
C HIS A 131 5.36 9.56 1.86
N ASP A 132 4.79 10.57 2.53
CA ASP A 132 5.33 11.94 2.59
C ASP A 132 6.33 12.15 3.73
N LEU A 133 6.49 11.18 4.64
CA LEU A 133 7.34 11.29 5.83
C LEU A 133 8.59 10.41 5.78
N LEU A 134 8.45 9.21 5.23
CA LEU A 134 9.54 8.22 5.17
C LEU A 134 10.30 8.31 3.85
N ALA A 135 11.56 7.90 3.87
CA ALA A 135 12.36 7.77 2.65
C ALA A 135 11.66 6.83 1.65
N PRO A 136 11.42 7.26 0.39
CA PRO A 136 10.66 6.47 -0.58
C PRO A 136 11.24 5.07 -0.81
N ALA A 137 12.57 4.93 -0.85
CA ALA A 137 13.23 3.63 -1.04
C ALA A 137 12.89 2.63 0.08
N ALA A 138 12.95 3.06 1.34
CA ALA A 138 12.66 2.21 2.49
C ALA A 138 11.18 1.82 2.54
N LEU A 139 10.26 2.78 2.32
CA LEU A 139 8.84 2.48 2.34
C LEU A 139 8.41 1.61 1.15
N LYS A 140 8.95 1.85 -0.05
CA LYS A 140 8.73 0.99 -1.23
C LYS A 140 9.21 -0.43 -0.98
N HIS A 141 10.34 -0.63 -0.30
CA HIS A 141 10.82 -1.96 0.06
C HIS A 141 9.81 -2.70 0.95
N LEU A 142 9.30 -2.07 2.03
CA LEU A 142 8.29 -2.68 2.89
C LEU A 142 6.99 -2.98 2.13
N VAL A 143 6.51 -2.02 1.34
CA VAL A 143 5.26 -2.15 0.58
C VAL A 143 5.36 -3.24 -0.48
N PHE A 144 6.35 -3.14 -1.37
CA PHE A 144 6.43 -4.04 -2.53
C PHE A 144 7.13 -5.34 -2.19
N THR A 145 8.35 -5.27 -1.65
CA THR A 145 9.16 -6.47 -1.41
C THR A 145 8.58 -7.29 -0.24
N CYS A 146 8.34 -6.66 0.91
CA CYS A 146 7.97 -7.39 2.12
C CYS A 146 6.48 -7.77 2.19
N LEU A 147 5.57 -6.95 1.66
CA LEU A 147 4.12 -7.18 1.78
C LEU A 147 3.44 -7.63 0.47
N VAL A 148 3.48 -6.78 -0.57
CA VAL A 148 2.71 -7.02 -1.80
C VAL A 148 3.21 -8.25 -2.54
N ASN A 149 4.52 -8.34 -2.82
CA ASN A 149 5.09 -9.43 -3.59
C ASN A 149 5.11 -10.74 -2.79
N ARG A 150 5.46 -10.68 -1.51
CA ARG A 150 5.65 -11.85 -0.65
C ARG A 150 4.34 -12.48 -0.15
N TYR A 151 3.27 -11.70 0.01
CA TYR A 151 2.02 -12.22 0.56
C TYR A 151 0.83 -11.99 -0.36
N ILE A 152 0.56 -10.73 -0.73
CA ILE A 152 -0.68 -10.37 -1.43
C ILE A 152 -0.72 -11.00 -2.84
N LEU A 153 0.31 -10.81 -3.66
CA LEU A 153 0.35 -11.34 -5.02
C LEU A 153 0.36 -12.86 -5.04
N ILE A 154 1.07 -13.51 -4.10
CA ILE A 154 1.06 -14.97 -3.98
C ILE A 154 -0.34 -15.49 -3.62
N GLY A 155 -1.04 -14.84 -2.68
CA GLY A 155 -2.42 -15.18 -2.35
C GLY A 155 -3.38 -14.98 -3.52
N LEU A 156 -3.26 -13.87 -4.26
CA LEU A 156 -4.06 -13.63 -5.48
C LEU A 156 -3.75 -14.68 -6.56
N ALA A 157 -2.49 -15.04 -6.76
CA ALA A 157 -2.10 -16.06 -7.74
C ALA A 157 -2.66 -17.45 -7.37
N SER A 158 -2.69 -17.80 -6.08
CA SER A 158 -3.25 -19.06 -5.60
C SER A 158 -4.74 -19.19 -5.93
N ILE A 159 -5.54 -18.14 -5.71
CA ILE A 159 -6.97 -18.18 -6.05
C ILE A 159 -7.22 -18.19 -7.56
N MET A 160 -6.35 -17.54 -8.34
CA MET A 160 -6.43 -17.57 -9.80
C MET A 160 -6.03 -18.92 -10.39
N THR A 161 -5.12 -19.65 -9.75
CA THR A 161 -4.72 -21.00 -10.16
C THR A 161 -5.79 -22.03 -9.81
N ASN A 162 -6.51 -21.80 -8.71
CA ASN A 162 -7.60 -22.64 -8.26
C ASN A 162 -8.94 -22.34 -8.97
N ALA A 163 -9.03 -21.29 -9.78
CA ALA A 163 -10.21 -21.02 -10.59
C ALA A 163 -10.49 -22.23 -11.53
N SER A 164 -11.77 -22.51 -11.78
CA SER A 164 -12.18 -23.50 -12.79
C SER A 164 -11.79 -23.02 -14.19
N ASP A 165 -11.56 -23.97 -15.10
CA ASP A 165 -11.35 -23.65 -16.52
C ASP A 165 -12.63 -23.12 -17.16
N ASP A 166 -13.80 -23.47 -16.59
CA ASP A 166 -15.06 -22.78 -16.84
C ASP A 166 -15.05 -21.39 -16.18
N ILE A 167 -14.98 -20.36 -17.02
CA ILE A 167 -14.83 -18.98 -16.58
C ILE A 167 -16.15 -18.39 -16.07
N SER A 168 -17.30 -18.92 -16.49
CA SER A 168 -18.61 -18.44 -16.05
C SER A 168 -18.79 -18.65 -14.53
N SER A 169 -18.34 -19.80 -14.02
CA SER A 169 -18.29 -20.10 -12.59
C SER A 169 -17.17 -19.37 -11.83
N SER A 170 -16.11 -18.94 -12.53
CA SER A 170 -14.97 -18.23 -11.94
C SER A 170 -15.05 -16.70 -12.01
N LEU A 171 -16.11 -16.12 -12.60
CA LEU A 171 -16.26 -14.67 -12.77
C LEU A 171 -16.11 -13.89 -11.45
N ALA A 172 -16.70 -14.38 -10.36
CA ALA A 172 -16.60 -13.75 -9.05
C ALA A 172 -15.14 -13.70 -8.53
N VAL A 173 -14.33 -14.71 -8.85
CA VAL A 173 -12.90 -14.74 -8.50
C VAL A 173 -12.14 -13.68 -9.30
N TRP A 174 -12.38 -13.63 -10.61
CA TRP A 174 -11.80 -12.61 -11.50
C TRP A 174 -12.14 -11.19 -11.06
N GLU A 175 -13.40 -10.92 -10.73
CA GLU A 175 -13.84 -9.63 -10.21
C GLU A 175 -13.19 -9.29 -8.87
N SER A 176 -13.13 -10.25 -7.95
CA SER A 176 -12.47 -10.07 -6.64
C SER A 176 -11.00 -9.72 -6.80
N VAL A 177 -10.27 -10.45 -7.65
CA VAL A 177 -8.84 -10.18 -7.93
C VAL A 177 -8.65 -8.83 -8.59
N ALA A 178 -9.44 -8.50 -9.61
CA ALA A 178 -9.36 -7.20 -10.27
C ALA A 178 -9.69 -6.04 -9.32
N ASN A 179 -10.66 -6.22 -8.40
CA ASN A 179 -10.99 -5.22 -7.38
C ASN A 179 -9.86 -5.03 -6.36
N ARG A 180 -9.21 -6.11 -5.93
CA ARG A 180 -8.06 -6.05 -5.01
C ARG A 180 -6.85 -5.40 -5.68
N LEU A 181 -6.53 -5.75 -6.93
CA LEU A 181 -5.48 -5.08 -7.71
C LEU A 181 -5.79 -3.60 -7.93
N LYS A 182 -7.05 -3.25 -8.22
CA LYS A 182 -7.49 -1.85 -8.32
C LYS A 182 -7.26 -1.11 -7.01
N ALA A 183 -7.61 -1.73 -5.87
CA ALA A 183 -7.38 -1.13 -4.56
C ALA A 183 -5.89 -0.91 -4.29
N ILE A 184 -4.99 -1.82 -4.67
CA ILE A 184 -3.54 -1.59 -4.59
C ILE A 184 -3.17 -0.37 -5.43
N ALA A 185 -3.47 -0.40 -6.74
CA ALA A 185 -3.03 0.62 -7.68
C ALA A 185 -3.56 2.03 -7.36
N ILE A 186 -4.80 2.14 -6.86
CA ILE A 186 -5.40 3.44 -6.49
C ILE A 186 -4.73 4.05 -5.25
N ASN A 187 -4.35 3.23 -4.27
CA ASN A 187 -3.74 3.73 -3.04
C ASN A 187 -2.25 4.08 -3.20
N LEU A 188 -1.59 3.63 -4.28
CA LEU A 188 -0.18 3.98 -4.53
C LEU A 188 -0.03 5.49 -4.81
N PRO A 189 0.96 6.16 -4.16
CA PRO A 189 1.29 7.54 -4.46
C PRO A 189 1.63 7.73 -5.93
N HIS A 190 1.10 8.79 -6.55
CA HIS A 190 1.33 9.09 -7.97
C HIS A 190 2.83 9.22 -8.30
N GLN A 191 3.62 9.78 -7.39
CA GLN A 191 5.07 9.93 -7.53
C GLN A 191 5.80 8.59 -7.70
N TRP A 192 5.23 7.49 -7.20
CA TRP A 192 5.83 6.16 -7.33
C TRP A 192 5.54 5.50 -8.68
N LEU A 193 4.59 6.04 -9.44
CA LEU A 193 4.16 5.49 -10.72
C LEU A 193 4.82 6.18 -11.91
N ILE A 194 5.63 7.23 -11.69
CA ILE A 194 6.24 8.04 -12.75
C ILE A 194 7.29 7.24 -13.52
N ASP A 195 8.10 6.44 -12.82
CA ASP A 195 9.19 5.69 -13.41
C ASP A 195 8.68 4.38 -14.05
N PRO A 196 8.69 4.25 -15.39
CA PRO A 196 8.26 3.04 -16.06
C PRO A 196 9.21 1.87 -15.84
N GLU A 197 10.45 2.11 -15.39
CA GLU A 197 11.46 1.07 -15.15
C GLU A 197 11.65 0.75 -13.66
N ASP A 198 10.77 1.27 -12.77
CA ASP A 198 10.86 0.97 -11.34
C ASP A 198 10.71 -0.54 -11.08
N ILE A 199 11.82 -1.16 -10.71
CA ILE A 199 11.93 -2.60 -10.44
C ILE A 199 11.01 -3.08 -9.32
N GLN A 200 10.61 -2.19 -8.40
CA GLN A 200 9.69 -2.53 -7.31
C GLN A 200 8.28 -2.83 -7.83
N LEU A 201 7.90 -2.25 -8.97
CA LEU A 201 6.60 -2.45 -9.60
C LEU A 201 6.57 -3.64 -10.57
N THR A 202 7.73 -4.19 -10.96
CA THR A 202 7.83 -5.23 -12.00
C THR A 202 6.92 -6.43 -11.75
N GLN A 203 6.87 -6.95 -10.52
CA GLN A 203 6.03 -8.12 -10.22
C GLN A 203 4.54 -7.81 -10.31
N LEU A 204 4.11 -6.66 -9.79
CA LEU A 204 2.72 -6.22 -9.86
C LEU A 204 2.28 -5.96 -11.32
N ARG A 205 3.14 -5.32 -12.12
CA ARG A 205 2.94 -5.11 -13.56
C ARG A 205 2.84 -6.43 -14.31
N ARG A 206 3.80 -7.34 -14.09
CA ARG A 206 3.82 -8.67 -14.72
C ARG A 206 2.58 -9.48 -14.36
N PHE A 207 2.20 -9.52 -13.08
CA PHE A 207 1.01 -10.24 -12.64
C PHE A 207 -0.24 -9.69 -13.34
N THR A 208 -0.41 -8.37 -13.37
CA THR A 208 -1.54 -7.73 -14.06
C THR A 208 -1.55 -8.04 -15.56
N SER A 209 -0.39 -7.97 -16.23
CA SER A 209 -0.26 -8.33 -17.66
C SER A 209 -0.65 -9.79 -17.92
N GLN A 210 -0.19 -10.72 -17.09
CA GLN A 210 -0.52 -12.14 -17.22
C GLN A 210 -2.03 -12.39 -17.11
N LEU A 211 -2.73 -11.65 -16.24
CA LEU A 211 -4.18 -11.73 -16.13
C LEU A 211 -4.89 -11.17 -17.37
N ILE A 212 -4.39 -10.07 -17.94
CA ILE A 212 -4.89 -9.52 -19.20
C ILE A 212 -4.72 -10.54 -20.32
N ASP A 213 -3.52 -11.14 -20.44
CA ASP A 213 -3.21 -12.11 -21.49
C ASP A 213 -4.11 -13.35 -21.44
N ARG A 214 -4.46 -13.81 -20.23
CA ARG A 214 -5.42 -14.92 -20.03
C ARG A 214 -6.85 -14.57 -20.48
N LEU A 215 -7.23 -13.29 -20.46
CA LEU A 215 -8.58 -12.85 -20.84
C LEU A 215 -8.68 -12.36 -22.30
N LYS A 216 -7.55 -12.11 -22.99
CA LYS A 216 -7.52 -11.70 -24.41
C LYS A 216 -8.35 -12.60 -25.34
N PRO A 217 -8.39 -13.94 -25.20
CA PRO A 217 -9.20 -14.79 -26.07
C PRO A 217 -10.72 -14.54 -26.00
N TYR A 218 -11.19 -13.88 -24.95
CA TYR A 218 -12.61 -13.57 -24.72
C TYR A 218 -12.99 -12.15 -25.15
N GLU A 219 -12.03 -11.40 -25.69
CA GLU A 219 -12.30 -10.13 -26.34
C GLU A 219 -12.94 -10.41 -27.71
N GLY A 220 -14.18 -9.96 -27.89
CA GLY A 220 -14.96 -10.26 -29.09
C GLY A 220 -14.20 -9.89 -30.37
N SER A 221 -14.09 -10.84 -31.30
CA SER A 221 -13.78 -10.50 -32.69
C SER A 221 -14.96 -9.73 -33.26
N VAL A 222 -14.68 -8.63 -33.97
CA VAL A 222 -15.65 -7.69 -34.54
C VAL A 222 -16.68 -8.35 -35.48
N ALA A 223 -16.53 -9.63 -35.82
CA ALA A 223 -17.40 -10.37 -36.73
C ALA A 223 -18.15 -11.59 -36.14
N SER A 224 -18.03 -11.90 -34.85
CA SER A 224 -18.69 -13.07 -34.24
C SER A 224 -19.75 -12.68 -33.21
N VAL A 225 -20.89 -13.38 -33.20
CA VAL A 225 -21.95 -13.24 -32.18
C VAL A 225 -21.32 -13.35 -30.79
N GLU A 226 -21.36 -12.26 -30.02
CA GLU A 226 -20.84 -12.23 -28.65
C GLU A 226 -21.55 -13.30 -27.81
N THR A 227 -20.77 -14.21 -27.23
CA THR A 227 -21.31 -15.15 -26.25
C THR A 227 -21.62 -14.42 -24.94
N LYS A 228 -22.66 -14.86 -24.21
CA LYS A 228 -23.04 -14.31 -22.90
C LYS A 228 -21.86 -14.28 -21.89
N GLU A 229 -20.86 -15.15 -22.09
CA GLU A 229 -19.64 -15.21 -21.27
C GLU A 229 -18.64 -14.11 -21.63
N GLN A 230 -18.43 -13.85 -22.92
CA GLN A 230 -17.59 -12.74 -23.40
C GLN A 230 -18.12 -11.40 -22.87
N ALA A 231 -19.43 -11.17 -22.96
CA ALA A 231 -20.07 -9.95 -22.45
C ALA A 231 -19.82 -9.71 -20.95
N LYS A 232 -19.71 -10.78 -20.14
CA LYS A 232 -19.46 -10.70 -18.69
C LYS A 232 -17.99 -10.42 -18.34
N LEU A 233 -17.04 -10.86 -19.17
CA LEU A 233 -15.59 -10.73 -18.90
C LEU A 233 -14.99 -9.43 -19.43
N THR A 234 -15.58 -8.85 -20.47
CA THR A 234 -15.22 -7.53 -21.01
C THR A 234 -15.03 -6.45 -19.93
N PRO A 235 -15.93 -6.26 -18.93
CA PRO A 235 -15.72 -5.27 -17.88
C PRO A 235 -14.51 -5.57 -16.98
N VAL A 236 -14.21 -6.86 -16.71
CA VAL A 236 -13.03 -7.26 -15.94
C VAL A 236 -11.76 -6.96 -16.72
N LEU A 237 -11.71 -7.33 -18.00
CA LEU A 237 -10.58 -7.06 -18.88
C LEU A 237 -10.31 -5.55 -19.00
N LYS A 238 -11.35 -4.75 -19.22
CA LYS A 238 -11.26 -3.28 -19.24
C LYS A 238 -10.69 -2.72 -17.93
N LYS A 239 -11.15 -3.24 -16.80
CA LYS A 239 -10.65 -2.85 -15.46
C LYS A 239 -9.17 -3.21 -15.30
N LEU A 240 -8.75 -4.41 -15.69
CA LEU A 240 -7.35 -4.82 -15.62
C LEU A 240 -6.44 -3.97 -16.51
N ARG A 241 -6.89 -3.58 -17.71
CA ARG A 241 -6.15 -2.65 -18.57
C ARG A 241 -5.99 -1.27 -17.92
N GLN A 242 -7.07 -0.71 -17.37
CA GLN A 242 -6.98 0.56 -16.64
C GLN A 242 -6.00 0.50 -15.46
N ILE A 243 -5.95 -0.63 -14.75
CA ILE A 243 -4.97 -0.86 -13.68
C ILE A 243 -3.56 -0.90 -14.27
N TYR A 244 -3.35 -1.67 -15.34
CA TYR A 244 -2.04 -1.80 -15.97
C TYR A 244 -1.52 -0.48 -16.52
N ASP A 245 -2.37 0.31 -17.18
CA ASP A 245 -2.04 1.63 -17.69
C ASP A 245 -1.65 2.58 -16.55
N ARG A 246 -2.38 2.54 -15.42
CA ARG A 246 -2.01 3.29 -14.20
C ARG A 246 -0.62 2.91 -13.71
N LEU A 247 -0.29 1.62 -13.70
CA LEU A 247 1.00 1.12 -13.21
C LEU A 247 2.16 1.45 -14.15
N LEU A 248 1.90 1.70 -15.43
CA LEU A 248 2.89 2.09 -16.44
C LEU A 248 3.02 3.61 -16.63
N ALA A 249 2.44 4.43 -15.73
CA ALA A 249 2.35 5.88 -15.89
C ALA A 249 1.54 6.34 -17.12
N LYS A 250 0.77 5.46 -17.78
CA LYS A 250 0.06 5.77 -19.03
C LYS A 250 -1.28 6.49 -18.85
N LEU A 251 -1.66 6.92 -17.64
CA LEU A 251 -2.93 7.60 -17.45
C LEU A 251 -2.85 9.11 -17.75
N SER A 252 -3.34 9.41 -18.97
CA SER A 252 -3.98 10.64 -19.47
C SER A 252 -3.13 11.92 -19.62
N SER A 253 -2.47 12.04 -20.77
CA SER A 253 -2.59 13.25 -21.59
C SER A 253 -3.95 13.24 -22.29
N THR A 254 -4.99 13.71 -21.61
CA THR A 254 -6.24 14.24 -22.21
C THR A 254 -7.05 14.95 -21.15
#